data_AF-A0A1V5TJ98-F1
#
_entry.id   AF-A0A1V5TJ98-F1
#
_cell.length_a   1.000
_cell.length_b   1.000
_cell.length_c   1.000
_cell.angle_alpha   90.00
_cell.angle_beta   90.00
_cell.angle_gamma   90.00
#
_symmetry.space_group_name_H-M   'P 1'
#
loop_
_entity.id
_entity.type
_entity.pdbx_description
1 polymer ?
#
loop_
_entity_poly.entity_id
_entity_poly.type
_entity_poly.pdbx_seq_one_letter_code
_entity_poly.pdbx_strand_id
1 'polypeptide(L)'
;MTGSRYDFSFSGLKTALLNTLNGARMRGESLDIPGLGASYIDVVTQCLVDNTARAAADFGHTKIVLAGGVAANSVLRRKMQQVCAARGLELFLPPAQLCGDNAVMVGAQAYYEYLAGNIATLDLNAFASMPIDG
;
A
#
# COMPACT_ATOMS: atom_id res chain seq x y z
N MET A 1 -21.20 -9.91 6.32
CA MET A 1 -20.02 -9.11 5.91
C MET A 1 -19.99 -9.09 4.39
N THR A 2 -20.37 -7.98 3.78
CA THR A 2 -20.25 -7.79 2.32
C THR A 2 -18.80 -7.38 2.02
N GLY A 3 -17.89 -8.36 1.97
CA GLY A 3 -16.51 -8.09 1.59
C GLY A 3 -16.41 -7.80 0.09
N SER A 4 -15.67 -6.76 -0.28
CA SER A 4 -15.30 -6.51 -1.67
C SER A 4 -14.22 -7.50 -2.11
N ARG A 5 -14.20 -7.83 -3.41
CA ARG A 5 -13.15 -8.64 -4.04
C ARG A 5 -11.75 -8.03 -3.86
N TYR A 6 -11.66 -6.73 -3.62
CA TYR A 6 -10.42 -5.98 -3.49
C TYR A 6 -10.04 -5.66 -2.04
N ASP A 7 -10.83 -6.12 -1.07
CA ASP A 7 -10.49 -5.96 0.34
C ASP A 7 -9.23 -6.77 0.69
N PHE A 8 -8.39 -6.20 1.54
CA PHE A 8 -7.19 -6.85 2.04
C PHE A 8 -7.40 -7.32 3.48
N SER A 9 -6.83 -8.48 3.82
CA SER A 9 -6.76 -8.96 5.20
C SER A 9 -5.35 -9.44 5.53
N PHE A 10 -4.70 -8.76 6.46
CA PHE A 10 -3.33 -9.08 6.92
C PHE A 10 -3.29 -9.65 8.34
N SER A 11 -4.40 -9.63 9.08
CA SER A 11 -4.48 -10.15 10.44
C SER A 11 -4.18 -11.66 10.49
N GLY A 12 -4.72 -12.42 9.54
CA GLY A 12 -4.45 -13.85 9.40
C GLY A 12 -2.97 -14.15 9.15
N LEU A 13 -2.31 -13.32 8.33
CA LEU A 13 -0.89 -13.49 8.02
C LEU A 13 0.01 -13.23 9.24
N LYS A 14 -0.32 -12.20 10.03
CA LYS A 14 0.34 -11.93 11.32
C LYS A 14 0.18 -13.10 12.28
N THR A 15 -1.04 -13.62 12.43
CA THR A 15 -1.32 -14.76 13.31
C THR A 15 -0.56 -16.01 12.88
N ALA A 16 -0.54 -16.31 11.58
CA ALA A 16 0.23 -17.44 11.04
C ALA A 16 1.72 -17.31 11.35
N LEU A 17 2.31 -16.13 11.13
CA LEU A 17 3.71 -15.84 11.44
C LEU A 17 4.02 -16.06 12.93
N LEU A 18 3.19 -15.53 13.83
CA LEU A 18 3.36 -15.69 15.26
C LEU A 18 3.26 -17.15 15.70
N ASN A 19 2.32 -17.91 15.13
CA ASN A 19 2.16 -19.33 15.41
C ASN A 19 3.37 -20.15 14.96
N THR A 20 3.94 -19.85 13.78
CA THR A 20 5.18 -20.49 13.31
C THR A 20 6.34 -20.23 14.26
N LEU A 21 6.53 -18.97 14.68
CA LEU A 21 7.58 -18.57 15.62
C LEU A 21 7.43 -19.27 16.98
N ASN A 22 6.22 -19.21 17.55
CA ASN A 22 5.93 -19.82 18.85
C ASN A 22 6.07 -21.35 18.81
N GLY A 23 5.59 -21.98 17.73
CA GLY A 23 5.66 -23.43 17.56
C GLY A 23 7.09 -23.94 17.50
N ALA A 24 7.96 -23.29 16.72
CA ALA A 24 9.37 -23.67 16.67
C ALA A 24 10.06 -23.47 18.03
N ARG A 25 9.77 -22.36 18.72
CA ARG A 25 10.30 -22.10 20.07
C ARG A 25 9.90 -23.18 21.06
N MET A 26 8.64 -23.63 21.04
CA MET A 26 8.14 -24.69 21.92
C MET A 26 8.78 -26.05 21.63
N ARG A 27 9.15 -26.33 20.37
CA ARG A 27 9.83 -27.57 19.96
C ARG A 27 11.36 -27.51 20.11
N GLY A 28 11.92 -26.35 20.48
CA GLY A 28 13.37 -26.15 20.54
C GLY A 28 14.04 -26.14 19.17
N GLU A 29 13.28 -25.86 18.10
CA GLU A 29 13.78 -25.82 16.73
C GLU A 29 14.41 -24.46 16.42
N SER A 30 15.51 -24.47 15.67
CA SER A 30 16.08 -23.25 15.10
C SER A 30 15.30 -22.86 13.83
N LEU A 31 14.91 -21.59 13.73
CA LEU A 31 14.27 -21.03 12.54
C LEU A 31 15.21 -20.09 11.79
N ASP A 32 15.16 -20.16 10.46
CA ASP A 32 15.71 -19.13 9.59
C ASP A 32 14.79 -17.88 9.62
N ILE A 33 15.05 -16.99 10.59
CA ILE A 33 14.30 -15.75 10.77
C ILE A 33 14.41 -14.83 9.53
N PRO A 34 15.60 -14.61 8.94
CA PRO A 34 15.71 -13.88 7.68
C PRO A 34 14.86 -14.46 6.54
N GLY A 35 14.90 -15.77 6.33
CA GLY A 35 14.11 -16.44 5.29
C GLY A 35 12.61 -16.33 5.53
N LEU A 36 12.17 -16.47 6.79
CA LEU A 36 10.78 -16.28 7.18
C LEU A 36 10.31 -14.84 6.93
N GLY A 37 11.15 -13.84 7.26
CA GLY A 37 10.88 -12.43 6.99
C GLY A 37 10.77 -12.14 5.50
N ALA A 38 11.66 -12.70 4.69
CA ALA A 38 11.63 -12.58 3.24
C ALA A 38 10.34 -13.18 2.66
N SER A 39 9.94 -14.37 3.10
CA SER A 39 8.69 -15.03 2.70
C SER A 39 7.46 -14.20 3.09
N TYR A 40 7.44 -13.61 4.29
CA TYR A 40 6.36 -12.74 4.73
C TYR A 40 6.22 -11.48 3.85
N ILE A 41 7.34 -10.78 3.58
CA ILE A 41 7.35 -9.62 2.69
C ILE A 41 6.90 -10.01 1.29
N ASP A 42 7.36 -11.15 0.78
CA ASP A 42 7.01 -11.65 -0.55
C ASP A 42 5.49 -11.84 -0.68
N VAL A 43 4.86 -12.51 0.29
CA VAL A 43 3.40 -12.75 0.32
C VAL A 43 2.62 -11.45 0.43
N VAL A 44 2.96 -10.55 1.36
CA VAL A 44 2.26 -9.27 1.52
C VAL A 44 2.31 -8.46 0.23
N THR A 45 3.51 -8.32 -0.36
CA THR A 45 3.69 -7.54 -1.58
C THR A 45 3.03 -8.19 -2.78
N GLN A 46 3.00 -9.52 -2.86
CA GLN A 46 2.30 -10.25 -3.92
C GLN A 46 0.79 -9.97 -3.89
N CYS A 47 0.15 -10.06 -2.71
CA CYS A 47 -1.27 -9.75 -2.56
C CYS A 47 -1.61 -8.33 -3.02
N LEU A 48 -0.80 -7.33 -2.66
CA LEU A 48 -0.98 -5.95 -3.10
C LEU A 48 -0.91 -5.84 -4.62
N VAL A 49 0.15 -6.38 -5.24
CA VAL A 49 0.38 -6.30 -6.68
C VAL A 49 -0.73 -6.99 -7.48
N ASP A 50 -1.13 -8.20 -7.08
CA ASP A 50 -2.14 -8.97 -7.81
C ASP A 50 -3.52 -8.32 -7.72
N ASN A 51 -3.91 -7.82 -6.54
CA ASN A 51 -5.17 -7.10 -6.36
C ASN A 51 -5.18 -5.80 -7.17
N THR A 52 -4.12 -5.00 -7.13
CA THR A 52 -4.02 -3.74 -7.87
C THR A 52 -4.06 -3.98 -9.39
N ALA A 53 -3.28 -4.93 -9.90
CA ALA A 53 -3.25 -5.21 -11.33
C ALA A 53 -4.56 -5.81 -11.85
N ARG A 54 -5.27 -6.58 -11.00
CA ARG A 54 -6.61 -7.07 -11.30
C ARG A 54 -7.63 -5.94 -11.29
N ALA A 55 -7.61 -5.06 -10.29
CA ALA A 55 -8.51 -3.90 -10.25
C ALA A 55 -8.31 -3.00 -11.48
N ALA A 56 -7.05 -2.74 -11.86
CA ALA A 56 -6.76 -1.96 -13.07
C ALA A 56 -7.40 -2.57 -14.33
N ALA A 57 -7.30 -3.90 -14.49
CA ALA A 57 -7.92 -4.59 -15.61
C ALA A 57 -9.47 -4.56 -15.54
N ASP A 58 -10.04 -4.89 -14.39
CA ASP A 58 -11.48 -5.00 -14.18
C ASP A 58 -12.20 -3.65 -14.34
N PHE A 59 -11.53 -2.53 -14.00
CA PHE A 59 -12.05 -1.17 -14.15
C PHE A 59 -11.54 -0.43 -15.39
N GLY A 60 -10.74 -1.08 -16.25
CA GLY A 60 -10.24 -0.49 -17.50
C GLY A 60 -9.23 0.65 -17.31
N HIS A 61 -8.52 0.71 -16.19
CA HIS A 61 -7.48 1.70 -15.93
C HIS A 61 -6.13 1.25 -16.51
N THR A 62 -5.45 2.18 -17.18
CA THR A 62 -4.12 1.98 -17.76
C THR A 62 -3.00 2.56 -16.90
N LYS A 63 -3.34 3.28 -15.84
CA LYS A 63 -2.42 3.98 -14.95
C LYS A 63 -2.55 3.47 -13.52
N ILE A 64 -1.42 3.21 -12.88
CA ILE A 64 -1.33 2.84 -11.47
C ILE A 64 -0.46 3.88 -10.76
N VAL A 65 -0.93 4.37 -9.62
CA VAL A 65 -0.14 5.19 -8.68
C VAL A 65 0.11 4.35 -7.45
N LEU A 66 1.37 4.27 -7.00
CA LEU A 66 1.73 3.62 -5.74
C LEU A 66 2.26 4.68 -4.76
N ALA A 67 1.47 4.98 -3.73
CA ALA A 67 1.73 6.00 -2.72
C ALA A 67 1.53 5.47 -1.28
N GLY A 68 1.84 6.29 -0.28
CA GLY A 68 1.80 5.93 1.13
C GLY A 68 3.11 5.30 1.63
N GLY A 69 3.33 5.23 2.94
CA GLY A 69 4.64 4.84 3.51
C GLY A 69 5.16 3.48 3.05
N VAL A 70 4.26 2.50 2.86
CA VAL A 70 4.62 1.16 2.36
C VAL A 70 5.12 1.19 0.91
N ALA A 71 4.75 2.20 0.12
CA ALA A 71 5.27 2.38 -1.24
C ALA A 71 6.79 2.60 -1.28
N ALA A 72 7.45 2.95 -0.18
CA ALA A 72 8.92 3.02 -0.11
C ALA A 72 9.59 1.63 -0.15
N ASN A 73 8.84 0.54 0.08
CA ASN A 73 9.39 -0.82 0.10
C ASN A 73 9.95 -1.24 -1.28
N SER A 74 11.22 -1.64 -1.30
CA SER A 74 11.93 -1.97 -2.55
C SER A 74 11.41 -3.23 -3.24
N VAL A 75 10.90 -4.20 -2.49
CA VAL A 75 10.29 -5.44 -3.04
C VAL A 75 8.97 -5.09 -3.73
N LEU A 76 8.11 -4.33 -3.06
CA LEU A 76 6.83 -3.88 -3.63
C LEU A 76 7.03 -3.07 -4.91
N ARG A 77 7.94 -2.08 -4.86
CA ARG A 77 8.28 -1.26 -6.04
C ARG A 77 8.69 -2.11 -7.23
N ARG A 78 9.63 -3.04 -7.02
CA ARG A 78 10.13 -3.93 -8.08
C ARG A 78 9.02 -4.81 -8.65
N LYS A 79 8.19 -5.44 -7.80
CA LYS A 79 7.09 -6.29 -8.27
C LYS A 79 6.04 -5.49 -9.04
N MET A 80 5.69 -4.29 -8.57
CA MET A 80 4.73 -3.43 -9.27
C MET A 80 5.27 -2.98 -10.63
N GLN A 81 6.55 -2.58 -10.70
CA GLN A 81 7.22 -2.25 -11.97
C GLN A 81 7.18 -3.42 -12.96
N GLN A 82 7.50 -4.64 -12.50
CA GLN A 82 7.47 -5.84 -13.33
C GLN A 82 6.06 -6.12 -13.88
N VAL A 83 5.04 -6.09 -13.02
CA VAL A 83 3.65 -6.37 -13.43
C VAL A 83 3.10 -5.28 -14.34
N CYS A 84 3.37 -4.00 -14.05
CA CYS A 84 2.96 -2.91 -14.93
C CYS A 84 3.62 -3.00 -16.31
N ALA A 85 4.94 -3.26 -16.36
CA ALA A 85 5.65 -3.44 -17.63
C ALA A 85 5.10 -4.63 -18.43
N ALA A 86 4.85 -5.77 -17.78
CA ALA A 86 4.31 -6.97 -18.43
C ALA A 86 2.88 -6.77 -18.97
N ARG A 87 2.11 -5.84 -18.39
CA ARG A 87 0.70 -5.57 -18.76
C ARG A 87 0.50 -4.29 -19.56
N GLY A 88 1.58 -3.56 -19.87
CA GLY A 88 1.48 -2.26 -20.56
C GLY A 88 0.80 -1.17 -19.74
N LEU A 89 0.89 -1.24 -18.40
CA LEU A 89 0.36 -0.22 -17.49
C LEU A 89 1.42 0.84 -17.20
N GLU A 90 1.01 2.10 -17.14
CA GLU A 90 1.86 3.21 -16.71
C GLU A 90 1.90 3.25 -15.19
N LEU A 91 3.11 3.29 -14.61
CA LEU A 91 3.31 3.27 -13.16
C LEU A 91 3.92 4.60 -12.69
N PHE A 92 3.21 5.27 -11.78
CA PHE A 92 3.65 6.48 -11.10
C PHE A 92 4.16 6.15 -9.70
N LEU A 93 5.41 6.49 -9.44
CA LEU A 93 6.10 6.26 -8.18
C LEU A 93 6.75 7.57 -7.69
N PRO A 94 6.37 8.08 -6.51
CA PRO A 94 7.13 9.17 -5.91
C PRO A 94 8.52 8.65 -5.47
N PRO A 95 9.52 9.54 -5.34
CA PRO A 95 10.76 9.25 -4.63
C PRO A 95 10.49 8.65 -3.25
N ALA A 96 11.31 7.70 -2.80
CA ALA A 96 11.06 6.96 -1.56
C ALA A 96 10.93 7.88 -0.32
N GLN A 97 11.70 8.96 -0.29
CA GLN A 97 11.65 9.97 0.78
C GLN A 97 10.33 10.76 0.83
N LEU A 98 9.54 10.74 -0.25
CA LEU A 98 8.26 11.44 -0.36
C LEU A 98 7.04 10.50 -0.20
N CYS A 99 7.24 9.21 0.03
CA CYS A 99 6.15 8.24 0.18
C CYS A 99 5.39 8.33 1.51
N GLY A 100 6.09 8.64 2.59
CA GLY A 100 5.48 8.78 3.92
C GLY A 100 4.83 10.14 4.11
N ASP A 101 4.17 10.32 5.24
CA ASP A 101 3.50 11.59 5.57
C ASP A 101 4.53 12.73 5.66
N ASN A 102 4.31 13.79 4.86
CA ASN A 102 5.23 14.92 4.79
C ASN A 102 4.50 16.21 4.39
N ALA A 103 5.08 17.37 4.71
CA ALA A 103 4.48 18.67 4.39
C ALA A 103 4.42 18.95 2.87
N VAL A 104 5.27 18.30 2.06
CA VAL A 104 5.28 18.50 0.60
C VAL A 104 3.97 17.98 -0.01
N MET A 105 3.45 16.83 0.45
CA MET A 105 2.18 16.29 -0.04
C MET A 105 1.00 17.21 0.32
N VAL A 106 1.04 17.83 1.51
CA VAL A 106 0.02 18.79 1.96
C VAL A 106 0.07 20.06 1.11
N GLY A 107 1.26 20.61 0.88
CA GLY A 107 1.44 21.78 0.03
C GLY A 107 1.04 21.53 -1.43
N ALA A 108 1.37 20.35 -1.96
CA ALA A 108 0.96 19.95 -3.31
C ALA A 108 -0.57 19.88 -3.44
N GLN A 109 -1.26 19.26 -2.48
CA GLN A 109 -2.74 19.24 -2.46
C GLN A 109 -3.29 20.66 -2.35
N ALA A 110 -2.79 21.47 -1.42
CA ALA A 110 -3.23 22.85 -1.21
C ALA A 110 -3.09 23.72 -2.47
N TYR A 111 -2.04 23.52 -3.26
CA TYR A 111 -1.86 24.20 -4.54
C TYR A 111 -2.98 23.88 -5.53
N TYR A 112 -3.34 22.60 -5.68
CA TYR A 112 -4.42 22.19 -6.58
C TYR A 112 -5.80 22.61 -6.06
N GLU A 113 -6.04 22.56 -4.74
CA GLU A 113 -7.26 23.09 -4.11
C GLU A 113 -7.41 24.60 -4.38
N TYR A 114 -6.33 25.37 -4.21
CA TYR A 114 -6.30 26.80 -4.50
C TYR A 114 -6.66 27.09 -5.96
N LEU A 115 -6.06 26.35 -6.91
CA LEU A 115 -6.38 26.49 -8.33
C LEU A 115 -7.83 26.11 -8.67
N ALA A 116 -8.41 25.16 -7.93
CA ALA A 116 -9.81 24.77 -8.06
C ALA A 116 -10.79 25.78 -7.41
N GLY A 117 -10.29 26.79 -6.70
CA GLY A 117 -11.10 27.78 -5.98
C GLY A 117 -11.59 27.31 -4.61
N ASN A 118 -11.08 26.17 -4.12
CA ASN A 118 -11.44 25.62 -2.82
C ASN A 118 -10.62 26.31 -1.73
N ILE A 119 -11.14 27.44 -1.22
CA ILE A 119 -10.49 28.23 -0.17
C ILE A 119 -11.29 28.08 1.12
N ALA A 120 -10.60 27.62 2.16
CA ALA A 120 -11.18 27.52 3.49
C ALA A 120 -11.39 28.88 4.14
N THR A 121 -12.47 29.01 4.90
CA THR A 121 -12.76 30.14 5.78
C THR A 121 -12.05 29.98 7.14
N LEU A 122 -12.04 31.05 7.94
CA LEU A 122 -11.32 31.07 9.23
C LEU A 122 -11.94 30.16 10.32
N ASP A 123 -13.15 29.66 10.10
CA ASP A 123 -13.86 28.71 10.96
C ASP A 123 -13.60 27.24 10.61
N LEU A 124 -12.72 26.95 9.62
CA LEU A 124 -12.33 25.58 9.29
C LEU A 124 -11.75 24.87 10.51
N ASN A 125 -12.19 23.63 10.73
CA ASN A 125 -11.75 22.80 11.85
C ASN A 125 -11.25 21.42 11.38
N ALA A 126 -10.50 20.74 12.24
CA ALA A 126 -9.94 19.43 11.93
C ALA A 126 -10.98 18.31 12.09
N PHE A 127 -10.94 17.34 11.17
CA PHE A 127 -11.74 16.12 11.24
C PHE A 127 -10.81 14.93 11.48
N ALA A 128 -11.03 14.18 12.56
CA ALA A 128 -10.22 13.00 12.89
C ALA A 128 -10.46 11.82 11.94
N SER A 129 -11.61 11.80 11.27
CA SER A 129 -11.97 10.80 10.26
C SER A 129 -12.65 11.53 9.11
N MET A 130 -12.08 11.41 7.92
CA MET A 130 -12.61 11.97 6.69
C MET A 130 -12.63 10.85 5.64
N PRO A 131 -13.81 10.45 5.14
CA PRO A 131 -13.91 9.52 4.02
C PRO A 131 -13.23 10.11 2.77
N ILE A 132 -12.60 9.25 1.97
CA ILE A 132 -12.02 9.64 0.68
C ILE A 132 -13.13 9.76 -0.38
N ASP A 133 -14.22 9.01 -0.19
CA ASP A 133 -15.41 9.10 -1.02
C ASP A 133 -16.21 10.35 -0.60
N GLY A 134 -16.18 11.37 -1.46
CA GLY A 134 -17.03 12.56 -1.39
C GLY A 134 -18.19 12.45 -2.36
#